data_AF-A0A7S3JE42-F1
#
_entry.id   AF-A0A7S3JE42-F1
#
_cell.length_a   1.000
_cell.length_b   1.000
_cell.length_c   1.000
_cell.angle_alpha   90.00
_cell.angle_beta   90.00
_cell.angle_gamma   90.00
#
_symmetry.space_group_name_H-M   'P 1'
#
loop_
_entity.id
_entity.type
_entity.pdbx_description
1 polymer ?
#
loop_
_entity_poly.entity_id
_entity_poly.type
_entity_poly.pdbx_seq_one_letter_code
_entity_poly.pdbx_strand_id
1 'polypeptide(L)'
;MGGGDHFSLGHLITPGWMPKSHSLSPHLTEPAYVKEMLKNGENPKELLLEECKPKCLHWKHKLERCEKKLVEIIKINPTKTCLYPFRDYATCVEACVQPIIHNNLVIE
;
A
#
# COMPACT_ATOMS: atom_id res chain seq x y z
N MET A 1 -35.13 -7.72 -21.75
CA MET A 1 -35.89 -7.65 -20.47
C MET A 1 -35.94 -9.07 -19.92
N GLY A 2 -35.60 -9.24 -18.64
CA GLY A 2 -35.54 -10.54 -17.95
C GLY A 2 -34.10 -10.86 -17.54
N GLY A 3 -33.80 -11.29 -16.32
CA GLY A 3 -34.62 -11.66 -15.17
C GLY A 3 -33.64 -12.17 -14.11
N GLY A 4 -33.97 -11.99 -12.82
CA GLY A 4 -33.02 -12.09 -11.70
C GLY A 4 -32.32 -13.44 -11.54
N ASP A 5 -31.05 -13.38 -11.17
CA ASP A 5 -30.18 -14.54 -11.03
C ASP A 5 -30.33 -15.22 -9.67
N HIS A 6 -30.70 -16.48 -9.81
CA HIS A 6 -30.84 -17.53 -8.82
C HIS A 6 -29.62 -17.70 -7.90
N PHE A 7 -29.94 -17.97 -6.63
CA PHE A 7 -29.06 -18.61 -5.65
C PHE A 7 -28.59 -19.97 -6.22
N SER A 8 -27.30 -20.13 -6.52
CA SER A 8 -26.76 -21.39 -7.02
C SER A 8 -25.86 -22.07 -5.99
N LEU A 9 -26.29 -23.26 -5.58
CA LEU A 9 -25.63 -24.25 -4.72
C LEU A 9 -24.26 -24.70 -5.30
N GLY A 10 -23.24 -23.84 -5.24
CA GLY A 10 -21.90 -24.13 -5.79
C GLY A 10 -20.77 -24.34 -4.77
N HIS A 11 -21.02 -24.16 -3.47
CA HIS A 11 -19.94 -24.01 -2.47
C HIS A 11 -19.32 -25.30 -1.92
N LEU A 12 -19.56 -26.47 -2.52
CA LEU A 12 -19.20 -27.77 -1.92
C LEU A 12 -18.34 -28.73 -2.77
N ILE A 13 -17.91 -28.40 -4.00
CA ILE A 13 -17.30 -29.40 -4.92
C ILE A 13 -15.94 -29.04 -5.58
N THR A 14 -15.28 -27.92 -5.31
CA THR A 14 -13.94 -27.66 -5.92
C THR A 14 -12.82 -27.48 -4.89
N PRO A 15 -12.08 -28.55 -4.50
CA PRO A 15 -10.80 -28.37 -3.86
C PRO A 15 -9.82 -27.84 -4.92
N GLY A 16 -9.29 -26.62 -4.72
CA GLY A 16 -8.15 -26.11 -5.49
C GLY A 16 -8.44 -25.03 -6.54
N TRP A 17 -9.61 -24.40 -6.54
CA TRP A 17 -9.93 -23.29 -7.46
C TRP A 17 -9.95 -21.96 -6.71
N MET A 18 -8.80 -21.59 -6.12
CA MET A 18 -8.55 -20.18 -5.87
C MET A 18 -7.95 -19.62 -7.16
N PRO A 19 -8.70 -18.83 -7.98
CA PRO A 19 -8.07 -18.10 -9.05
C PRO A 19 -6.94 -17.26 -8.42
N LYS A 20 -5.73 -17.29 -9.00
CA LYS A 20 -4.59 -16.46 -8.57
C LYS A 20 -5.09 -15.01 -8.51
N SER A 21 -5.46 -14.57 -7.31
CA SER A 21 -5.90 -13.21 -7.10
C SER A 21 -4.63 -12.38 -7.15
N HIS A 22 -4.48 -11.58 -8.21
CA HIS A 22 -3.62 -10.41 -8.24
C HIS A 22 -4.21 -9.39 -7.23
N SER A 23 -4.22 -9.78 -5.95
CA SER A 23 -5.10 -9.26 -4.90
C SER A 23 -4.72 -7.86 -4.44
N LEU A 24 -3.57 -7.37 -4.88
CA LEU A 24 -3.06 -6.06 -4.48
C LEU A 24 -3.08 -5.05 -5.64
N SER A 25 -3.53 -5.42 -6.84
CA SER A 25 -3.36 -4.60 -8.05
C SER A 25 -3.94 -3.19 -7.95
N PRO A 26 -3.11 -2.15 -8.09
CA PRO A 26 -3.50 -0.91 -8.71
C PRO A 26 -2.97 -0.93 -10.16
N HIS A 27 -3.57 -0.10 -11.01
CA HIS A 27 -3.12 0.16 -12.39
C HIS A 27 -1.77 0.94 -12.44
N LEU A 28 -0.81 0.65 -11.56
CA LEU A 28 0.49 1.31 -11.52
C LEU A 28 1.43 0.62 -12.51
N THR A 29 2.01 1.41 -13.41
CA THR A 29 3.09 0.94 -14.29
C THR A 29 4.26 0.47 -13.46
N GLU A 30 4.54 -0.84 -13.48
CA GLU A 30 5.67 -1.44 -12.77
C GLU A 30 6.99 -1.07 -13.48
N PRO A 31 7.98 -0.49 -12.76
CA PRO A 31 9.24 -0.15 -13.39
C PRO A 31 10.13 -1.39 -13.57
N ALA A 32 10.79 -1.49 -14.73
CA ALA A 32 11.54 -2.67 -15.14
C ALA A 32 12.73 -3.01 -14.21
N TYR A 33 13.31 -2.01 -13.53
CA TYR A 33 14.45 -2.20 -12.62
C TYR A 33 14.09 -3.04 -11.39
N VAL A 34 12.82 -3.02 -10.93
CA VAL A 34 12.40 -3.76 -9.74
C VAL A 34 12.62 -5.26 -9.93
N LYS A 35 12.31 -5.77 -11.12
CA LYS A 35 12.47 -7.19 -11.45
C LYS A 35 13.95 -7.60 -11.50
N GLU A 36 14.84 -6.71 -11.92
CA GLU A 36 16.28 -6.97 -11.95
C GLU A 36 16.88 -6.95 -10.54
N MET A 37 16.56 -5.93 -9.74
CA MET A 37 17.03 -5.84 -8.36
C MET A 37 16.57 -7.03 -7.50
N LEU A 38 15.31 -7.44 -7.64
CA LEU A 38 14.79 -8.62 -6.93
C LEU A 38 15.50 -9.91 -7.34
N LYS A 39 15.86 -10.06 -8.62
CA LYS A 39 16.66 -11.21 -9.09
C LYS A 39 18.08 -11.19 -8.52
N ASN A 40 18.65 -10.01 -8.34
CA ASN A 40 19.99 -9.83 -7.77
C ASN A 40 19.99 -9.95 -6.23
N GLY A 41 18.84 -10.17 -5.58
CA GLY A 41 18.72 -10.23 -4.12
C GLY A 41 18.81 -8.86 -3.44
N GLU A 42 18.69 -7.77 -4.20
CA GLU A 42 18.68 -6.40 -3.70
C GLU A 42 17.25 -5.97 -3.32
N ASN A 43 17.14 -5.08 -2.32
CA ASN A 43 15.83 -4.59 -1.87
C ASN A 43 15.40 -3.34 -2.67
N PRO A 44 14.41 -3.43 -3.58
CA PRO A 44 13.96 -2.28 -4.37
C PRO A 44 13.12 -1.28 -3.55
N LYS A 45 12.74 -1.62 -2.31
CA LYS A 45 11.82 -0.84 -1.48
C LYS A 45 12.32 0.59 -1.27
N GLU A 46 13.61 0.80 -1.01
CA GLU A 46 14.15 2.12 -0.70
C GLU A 46 14.00 3.09 -1.88
N LEU A 47 14.28 2.64 -3.09
CA LEU A 47 14.11 3.43 -4.31
C LEU A 47 12.63 3.73 -4.58
N LEU A 48 11.77 2.71 -4.46
CA LEU A 48 10.34 2.85 -4.64
C LEU A 48 9.70 3.80 -3.61
N LEU A 49 10.21 3.84 -2.38
CA LEU A 49 9.76 4.79 -1.37
C LEU A 49 9.99 6.23 -1.83
N GLU A 50 11.17 6.57 -2.35
CA GLU A 50 11.45 7.92 -2.86
C GLU A 50 10.53 8.31 -4.03
N GLU A 51 10.25 7.37 -4.94
CA GLU A 51 9.33 7.59 -6.06
C GLU A 51 7.86 7.73 -5.62
N CYS A 52 7.47 7.04 -4.55
CA CYS A 52 6.09 7.04 -4.04
C CYS A 52 5.80 8.21 -3.09
N LYS A 53 6.80 8.77 -2.38
CA LYS A 53 6.65 9.95 -1.52
C LYS A 53 5.93 11.15 -2.19
N PRO A 54 6.26 11.59 -3.42
CA PRO A 54 5.60 12.73 -4.06
C PRO A 54 4.14 12.46 -4.44
N LYS A 55 3.67 11.21 -4.46
CA LYS A 55 2.26 10.88 -4.72
C LYS A 55 1.37 11.12 -3.50
N CYS A 56 1.96 11.28 -2.31
CA CYS A 56 1.27 11.38 -1.02
C CYS A 56 1.33 12.79 -0.38
N LEU A 57 1.39 13.85 -1.19
CA LEU A 57 1.55 15.25 -0.72
C LEU A 57 0.49 15.68 0.29
N HIS A 58 -0.78 15.31 0.07
CA HIS A 58 -1.87 15.68 0.98
C HIS A 58 -1.59 15.21 2.42
N TRP A 59 -1.19 13.95 2.57
CA TRP A 59 -0.89 13.33 3.86
C TRP A 59 0.39 13.87 4.47
N LYS A 60 1.40 14.15 3.64
CA LYS A 60 2.64 14.82 4.07
C LYS A 60 2.34 16.20 4.67
N HIS A 61 1.55 17.03 4.00
CA HIS A 61 1.16 18.34 4.52
C HIS A 61 0.32 18.25 5.80
N LYS A 62 -0.49 17.20 5.96
CA LYS A 62 -1.23 16.95 7.21
C LYS A 62 -0.28 16.60 8.36
N LEU A 63 0.72 15.76 8.11
CA LEU A 63 1.77 15.40 9.07
C LEU A 63 2.58 16.63 9.50
N GLU A 64 3.10 17.40 8.55
CA GLU A 64 3.90 18.60 8.84
C GLU A 64 3.12 19.64 9.66
N ARG A 65 1.83 19.81 9.38
CA ARG A 65 0.96 20.67 10.19
C ARG A 65 0.79 20.17 11.62
N CYS A 66 0.74 18.85 11.82
CA CYS A 66 0.68 18.26 13.15
C CYS A 66 1.98 18.48 13.91
N GLU A 67 3.12 18.18 13.28
CA GLU A 67 4.45 18.27 13.90
C GLU A 67 4.77 19.71 14.32
N LYS A 68 4.43 20.70 13.49
CA LYS A 68 4.59 22.12 13.83
C LYS A 68 3.83 22.49 15.10
N LYS A 69 2.58 22.05 15.25
CA LYS A 69 1.77 22.29 16.45
C LYS A 69 2.24 21.48 17.66
N LEU A 70 2.80 20.29 17.42
CA LEU A 70 3.25 19.42 18.50
C LEU A 70 4.42 20.04 19.28
N VAL A 71 5.33 20.75 18.61
CA VAL A 71 6.45 21.45 19.25
C VAL A 71 5.98 22.45 20.31
N GLU A 72 4.84 23.10 20.09
CA GLU A 72 4.25 24.05 21.03
C GLU A 72 3.51 23.33 22.17
N ILE A 73 2.74 22.29 21.83
CA ILE A 73 1.83 21.62 22.77
C ILE A 73 2.55 20.63 23.69
N ILE A 74 3.67 20.04 23.26
CA ILE A 74 4.35 18.98 24.02
C ILE A 74 4.83 19.44 25.41
N LYS A 75 5.13 20.73 25.57
CA LYS A 75 5.51 21.34 26.85
C LYS A 75 4.34 21.42 27.84
N ILE A 76 3.11 21.45 27.34
CA ILE A 76 1.87 21.60 28.11
C ILE A 76 1.19 20.24 28.31
N ASN A 77 1.18 19.39 27.28
CA ASN A 77 0.56 18.07 27.29
C ASN A 77 1.46 17.06 26.54
N PRO A 78 2.28 16.26 27.26
CA PRO A 78 3.21 15.32 26.63
C PRO A 78 2.54 14.09 26.01
N THR A 79 1.24 13.90 26.22
CA THR A 79 0.48 12.77 25.69
C THR A 79 0.00 12.97 24.25
N LYS A 80 0.04 14.20 23.73
CA LYS A 80 -0.33 14.47 22.33
C LYS A 80 0.80 13.99 21.42
N THR A 81 0.44 13.28 20.35
CA THR A 81 1.40 12.77 19.35
C THR A 81 0.83 12.91 17.94
N CYS A 82 1.72 12.94 16.94
CA CYS A 82 1.35 12.94 15.52
C CYS A 82 1.32 11.54 14.91
N LEU A 83 1.16 10.50 15.74
CA LEU A 83 1.20 9.10 15.31
C LEU A 83 0.15 8.78 14.23
N TYR A 84 -1.07 9.32 14.36
CA TYR A 84 -2.13 9.08 13.37
C TYR A 84 -1.84 9.75 12.02
N PRO A 85 -1.51 11.06 11.95
CA PRO A 85 -1.04 11.66 10.70
C PRO A 85 0.16 10.95 10.07
N PHE A 86 1.10 10.46 10.90
CA PHE A 86 2.24 9.70 10.42
C PHE A 86 1.82 8.35 9.83
N ARG A 87 0.94 7.62 10.50
CA ARG A 87 0.35 6.37 9.99
C ARG A 87 -0.35 6.61 8.65
N ASP A 88 -1.18 7.64 8.54
CA ASP A 88 -1.90 7.95 7.29
C ASP A 88 -0.91 8.17 6.13
N TYR A 89 0.16 8.93 6.38
CA TYR A 89 1.21 9.17 5.40
C TYR A 89 1.96 7.89 5.02
N ALA A 90 2.38 7.09 6.00
CA ALA A 90 3.07 5.84 5.78
C ALA A 90 2.20 4.85 4.99
N THR A 91 0.93 4.71 5.35
CA THR A 91 -0.03 3.86 4.63
C THR A 91 -0.21 4.31 3.19
N CYS A 92 -0.23 5.61 2.90
CA CYS A 92 -0.30 6.10 1.52
C CYS A 92 0.93 5.68 0.70
N VAL A 93 2.14 5.87 1.26
CA VAL A 93 3.38 5.53 0.56
C VAL A 93 3.50 4.01 0.38
N GLU A 94 3.17 3.24 1.41
CA GLU A 94 3.18 1.78 1.37
C GLU A 94 2.16 1.21 0.40
N ALA A 95 0.97 1.81 0.28
CA ALA A 95 -0.03 1.41 -0.72
C ALA A 95 0.47 1.56 -2.17
N CYS A 96 1.45 2.46 -2.40
CA CYS A 96 2.10 2.61 -3.70
C CYS A 96 3.20 1.56 -3.91
N VAL A 97 4.01 1.26 -2.88
CA VAL A 97 5.18 0.37 -3.00
C VAL A 97 4.82 -1.11 -2.92
N GLN A 98 3.93 -1.50 -2.00
CA GLN A 98 3.58 -2.90 -1.74
C GLN A 98 3.16 -3.69 -2.98
N PRO A 99 2.24 -3.20 -3.84
CA PRO A 99 1.83 -3.99 -5.00
C PRO A 99 2.95 -4.22 -6.00
N ILE A 100 3.83 -3.24 -6.21
CA ILE A 100 4.96 -3.33 -7.14
C ILE A 100 5.92 -4.45 -6.71
N ILE A 101 6.20 -4.56 -5.41
CA ILE A 101 7.10 -5.60 -4.88
C ILE A 101 6.38 -6.95 -4.85
N HIS A 102 5.18 -7.03 -4.26
CA HIS A 102 4.51 -8.30 -4.02
C HIS A 102 4.11 -9.00 -5.32
N ASN A 103 3.70 -8.27 -6.37
CA ASN A 103 3.42 -8.85 -7.69
C ASN A 103 4.65 -9.52 -8.32
N ASN A 104 5.86 -9.05 -7.98
CA ASN A 104 7.11 -9.59 -8.50
C ASN A 104 7.73 -10.68 -7.61
N LEU A 105 7.19 -10.90 -6.40
CA LEU A 105 7.62 -11.93 -5.44
C LEU A 105 6.76 -13.20 -5.47
N VAL A 106 5.63 -13.22 -6.18
CA VAL A 106 4.85 -14.44 -6.37
C VAL A 106 5.64 -15.37 -7.30
N ILE A 107 6.36 -16.30 -6.71
CA ILE A 107 7.07 -17.39 -7.38
C ILE A 107 6.01 -18.35 -7.93
N GLU A 108 5.98 -18.55 -9.26
CA GLU A 108 5.30 -19.71 -9.88
C GLU A 108 6.15 -20.97 -9.78
#